data_AF-F5YR13-F1
#
_entry.id   AF-F5YR13-F1
#
_cell.length_a   1.000
_cell.length_b   1.000
_cell.length_c   1.000
_cell.angle_alpha   90.00
_cell.angle_beta   90.00
_cell.angle_gamma   90.00
#
_symmetry.space_group_name_H-M   'P 1'
#
loop_
_entity.id
_entity.type
_entity.pdbx_description
1 polymer ?
#
loop_
_entity_poly.entity_id
_entity_poly.type
_entity_poly.pdbx_seq_one_letter_code
_entity_poly.pdbx_strand_id
1 'polypeptide(L)'
;MNENTEITLFVSENGDDRNDGSREKPLWSIAAALGKIGGKSYKKAEIVITGTITEPAARKAMVDICGKGLPPVFLRGESPEQPGILNAEGLNRQVLHISDGNSLCLGDNIVIRGGSVNGNGGAGVCIQGGTLIMEGGEISDNDTGVGMGGGVYVGKDSEFIMRGGAITRNNSKMFGGGVFADEGGVFTMRDGCIAGNRAAISGGAVYVGEDAEFALHDGTIEENQAGGQGDVKIGGIRISSGKGGGVYVDDGAAFTMYDGLIRKNRAMAAQGEAQNGGSGAGVYVAEGGRFTCLLGDIAENSASNWGGGVYTEGAFTADSLAMISYNEAGLGGGGIQIAGKAGAFTMKGGYVAHNSTCGCGGAVNALIDSVFSMEDGAIAKNTADVMGNALAIFGKACISGGAVFDNNYIPPQDRQAKPDETISDILKRIREIIDPELREANPAINMGTRREHPAILLVDTGKLSISGGILEGAVAMTKPGQMEDTRPIPSHSVPERGKDGIRDPGNLRIQER
;
A
#
# COMPACT_ATOMS: atom_id res chain seq x y z
N MET A 1 -38.37 -30.27 0.88
CA MET A 1 -38.60 -28.97 1.53
C MET A 1 -38.23 -27.91 0.51
N ASN A 2 -38.95 -26.78 0.43
CA ASN A 2 -38.71 -25.81 -0.64
C ASN A 2 -37.35 -25.14 -0.48
N GLU A 3 -36.55 -25.13 -1.54
CA GLU A 3 -35.17 -24.60 -1.60
C GLU A 3 -35.10 -23.05 -1.57
N ASN A 4 -36.19 -22.39 -1.15
CA ASN A 4 -36.41 -20.95 -1.26
C ASN A 4 -36.64 -20.24 0.09
N THR A 5 -36.52 -20.94 1.22
CA THR A 5 -36.65 -20.30 2.54
C THR A 5 -35.38 -19.53 2.93
N GLU A 6 -35.56 -18.26 3.26
CA GLU A 6 -34.65 -17.47 4.08
C GLU A 6 -35.12 -17.53 5.54
N ILE A 7 -34.22 -17.34 6.50
CA ILE A 7 -34.55 -17.23 7.93
C ILE A 7 -33.84 -16.03 8.55
N THR A 8 -34.52 -15.33 9.45
CA THR A 8 -33.92 -14.30 10.31
C THR A 8 -34.06 -14.75 11.76
N LEU A 9 -32.95 -14.74 12.49
CA LEU A 9 -32.89 -14.97 13.93
C LEU A 9 -32.38 -13.70 14.63
N PHE A 10 -32.85 -13.44 15.84
CA PHE A 10 -32.40 -12.32 16.66
C PHE A 10 -31.57 -12.86 17.83
N VAL A 11 -30.43 -12.22 18.08
CA VAL A 11 -29.51 -12.51 19.20
C VAL A 11 -29.30 -11.22 19.98
N SER A 12 -29.44 -11.28 21.31
CA SER A 12 -29.43 -10.12 22.18
C SER A 12 -28.70 -10.39 23.48
N GLU A 13 -28.02 -9.37 24.01
CA GLU A 13 -27.38 -9.42 25.34
C GLU A 13 -28.36 -9.79 26.48
N ASN A 14 -29.66 -9.51 26.29
CA ASN A 14 -30.76 -9.81 27.21
C ASN A 14 -31.61 -11.05 26.79
N GLY A 15 -31.13 -11.85 25.83
CA GLY A 15 -31.84 -13.02 25.30
C GLY A 15 -31.76 -14.27 26.17
N ASP A 16 -32.27 -15.39 25.65
CA ASP A 16 -32.16 -16.73 26.26
C ASP A 16 -32.09 -17.80 25.16
N ASP A 17 -31.12 -18.71 25.22
CA ASP A 17 -30.93 -19.74 24.19
C ASP A 17 -32.05 -20.78 24.10
N ARG A 18 -32.94 -20.81 25.10
CA ARG A 18 -34.18 -21.61 25.08
C ARG A 18 -35.28 -20.97 24.23
N ASN A 19 -35.13 -19.72 23.83
CA ASN A 19 -36.10 -19.02 22.99
C ASN A 19 -36.13 -19.57 21.55
N ASP A 20 -37.08 -19.10 20.75
CA ASP A 20 -37.19 -19.47 19.32
C ASP A 20 -36.25 -18.67 18.42
N GLY A 21 -35.80 -17.48 18.85
CA GLY A 21 -34.97 -16.56 18.06
C GLY A 21 -35.80 -15.57 17.24
N SER A 22 -37.09 -15.42 17.53
CA SER A 22 -37.90 -14.29 17.06
C SER A 22 -37.42 -12.96 17.65
N ARG A 23 -37.90 -11.83 17.11
CA ARG A 23 -37.61 -10.49 17.63
C ARG A 23 -38.14 -10.31 19.06
N GLU A 24 -39.28 -10.93 19.36
CA GLU A 24 -39.94 -10.89 20.67
C GLU A 24 -39.29 -11.80 21.70
N LYS A 25 -38.57 -12.83 21.24
CA LYS A 25 -37.83 -13.80 22.06
C LYS A 25 -36.46 -14.09 21.43
N PRO A 26 -35.50 -13.16 21.55
CA PRO A 26 -34.17 -13.32 20.99
C PRO A 26 -33.39 -14.40 21.73
N LEU A 27 -32.46 -15.03 21.03
CA LEU A 27 -31.44 -15.90 21.60
C LEU A 27 -30.38 -15.07 22.32
N TRP A 28 -29.56 -15.71 23.14
CA TRP A 28 -28.46 -15.05 23.84
C TRP A 28 -27.12 -15.24 23.13
N SER A 29 -26.87 -16.44 22.61
CA SER A 29 -25.62 -16.80 21.92
C SER A 29 -25.79 -16.93 20.41
N ILE A 30 -24.72 -16.60 19.68
CA ILE A 30 -24.62 -16.90 18.25
C ILE A 30 -24.57 -18.43 18.06
N ALA A 31 -23.94 -19.16 18.98
CA ALA A 31 -23.88 -20.61 18.96
C ALA A 31 -25.28 -21.28 18.94
N ALA A 32 -26.25 -20.75 19.70
CA ALA A 32 -27.63 -21.23 19.66
C ALA A 32 -28.34 -20.89 18.33
N ALA A 33 -28.06 -19.72 17.75
CA ALA A 33 -28.59 -19.36 16.43
C ALA A 33 -28.05 -20.29 15.33
N LEU A 34 -26.74 -20.57 15.33
CA LEU A 34 -26.11 -21.54 14.43
C LEU A 34 -26.70 -22.95 14.62
N GLY A 35 -26.95 -23.36 15.86
CA GLY A 35 -27.62 -24.63 16.18
C GLY A 35 -29.05 -24.76 15.64
N LYS A 36 -29.77 -23.64 15.45
CA LYS A 36 -31.10 -23.64 14.82
C LYS A 36 -31.06 -23.71 13.30
N ILE A 37 -29.94 -23.38 12.64
CA ILE A 37 -29.82 -23.39 11.17
C ILE A 37 -28.99 -24.55 10.62
N GLY A 38 -28.14 -25.17 11.44
CA GLY A 38 -27.31 -26.31 11.03
C GLY A 38 -28.11 -27.49 10.48
N GLY A 39 -27.62 -28.08 9.39
CA GLY A 39 -28.26 -29.19 8.68
C GLY A 39 -29.49 -28.81 7.86
N LYS A 40 -29.80 -27.51 7.70
CA LYS A 40 -30.95 -27.01 6.94
C LYS A 40 -30.53 -26.28 5.68
N SER A 41 -31.22 -26.55 4.58
CA SER A 41 -31.02 -25.91 3.28
C SER A 41 -31.74 -24.56 3.19
N TYR A 42 -31.27 -23.56 3.94
CA TYR A 42 -31.68 -22.17 3.75
C TYR A 42 -30.85 -21.51 2.64
N LYS A 43 -31.48 -20.64 1.83
CA LYS A 43 -30.76 -19.81 0.86
C LYS A 43 -29.93 -18.72 1.54
N LYS A 44 -30.47 -18.19 2.64
CA LYS A 44 -29.87 -17.16 3.50
C LYS A 44 -30.29 -17.41 4.95
N ALA A 45 -29.34 -17.41 5.87
CA ALA A 45 -29.59 -17.39 7.30
C ALA A 45 -29.05 -16.08 7.89
N GLU A 46 -29.94 -15.13 8.15
CA GLU A 46 -29.61 -13.85 8.79
C GLU A 46 -29.69 -13.97 10.32
N ILE A 47 -28.68 -13.44 11.00
CA ILE A 47 -28.65 -13.29 12.45
C ILE A 47 -28.45 -11.80 12.75
N VAL A 48 -29.46 -11.19 13.35
CA VAL A 48 -29.46 -9.77 13.74
C VAL A 48 -29.05 -9.68 15.20
N ILE A 49 -28.00 -8.92 15.47
CA ILE A 49 -27.40 -8.77 16.80
C ILE A 49 -27.82 -7.43 17.41
N THR A 50 -28.29 -7.46 18.66
CA THR A 50 -28.71 -6.27 19.41
C THR A 50 -27.94 -6.16 20.72
N GLY A 51 -27.30 -5.01 20.94
CA GLY A 51 -26.43 -4.80 22.11
C GLY A 51 -25.09 -5.53 22.00
N THR A 52 -24.47 -5.81 23.15
CA THR A 52 -23.11 -6.37 23.24
C THR A 52 -23.12 -7.83 23.69
N ILE A 53 -22.68 -8.72 22.80
CA ILE A 53 -22.53 -10.14 23.08
C ILE A 53 -21.11 -10.41 23.58
N THR A 54 -21.02 -10.88 24.83
CA THR A 54 -19.78 -11.26 25.53
C THR A 54 -19.91 -12.69 26.07
N GLU A 55 -19.99 -13.67 25.18
CA GLU A 55 -20.18 -15.07 25.58
C GLU A 55 -19.00 -15.56 26.47
N PRO A 56 -19.25 -16.04 27.70
CA PRO A 56 -18.22 -16.67 28.53
C PRO A 56 -17.69 -17.96 27.87
N ALA A 57 -16.40 -18.22 28.05
CA ALA A 57 -15.64 -19.11 27.18
C ALA A 57 -16.10 -20.58 27.16
N ALA A 58 -16.25 -21.11 25.94
CA ALA A 58 -16.42 -22.56 25.69
C ALA A 58 -15.69 -23.08 24.41
N ARG A 59 -15.16 -22.20 23.54
CA ARG A 59 -14.60 -22.56 22.21
C ARG A 59 -13.45 -21.64 21.78
N LYS A 60 -12.66 -22.10 20.79
CA LYS A 60 -11.50 -21.42 20.16
C LYS A 60 -11.82 -20.02 19.63
N ALA A 61 -13.07 -19.79 19.21
CA ALA A 61 -13.60 -18.49 18.81
C ALA A 61 -14.90 -18.17 19.57
N MET A 62 -15.37 -16.92 19.52
CA MET A 62 -16.72 -16.59 19.99
C MET A 62 -17.79 -17.07 19.00
N VAL A 63 -17.61 -16.81 17.71
CA VAL A 63 -18.43 -17.37 16.63
C VAL A 63 -17.58 -18.33 15.81
N ASP A 64 -18.10 -19.53 15.57
CA ASP A 64 -17.40 -20.61 14.87
C ASP A 64 -18.27 -21.10 13.71
N ILE A 65 -17.93 -20.65 12.50
CA ILE A 65 -18.60 -20.97 11.23
C ILE A 65 -17.87 -22.15 10.59
N CYS A 66 -18.05 -23.33 11.19
CA CYS A 66 -17.29 -24.55 10.89
C CYS A 66 -18.19 -25.78 10.71
N GLY A 67 -17.60 -26.86 10.18
CA GLY A 67 -18.28 -28.13 9.94
C GLY A 67 -19.18 -28.14 8.71
N LYS A 68 -19.88 -29.26 8.50
CA LYS A 68 -20.69 -29.49 7.28
C LYS A 68 -22.15 -29.13 7.47
N GLY A 69 -22.74 -28.51 6.45
CA GLY A 69 -24.19 -28.29 6.36
C GLY A 69 -24.69 -27.03 7.08
N LEU A 70 -23.84 -26.03 7.29
CA LEU A 70 -24.32 -24.67 7.53
C LEU A 70 -24.80 -24.07 6.18
N PRO A 71 -25.94 -23.38 6.15
CA PRO A 71 -26.29 -22.51 5.02
C PRO A 71 -25.46 -21.20 5.07
N PRO A 72 -25.45 -20.39 4.00
CA PRO A 72 -24.80 -19.08 4.01
C PRO A 72 -25.28 -18.20 5.18
N VAL A 73 -24.36 -17.82 6.06
CA VAL A 73 -24.63 -17.06 7.29
C VAL A 73 -24.40 -15.57 7.06
N PHE A 74 -25.32 -14.73 7.51
CA PHE A 74 -25.23 -13.27 7.44
C PHE A 74 -25.37 -12.70 8.84
N LEU A 75 -24.34 -12.01 9.35
CA LEU A 75 -24.39 -11.29 10.62
C LEU A 75 -24.50 -9.79 10.36
N ARG A 76 -25.37 -9.09 11.10
CA ARG A 76 -25.47 -7.63 11.07
C ARG A 76 -25.99 -7.08 12.39
N GLY A 77 -25.78 -5.79 12.63
CA GLY A 77 -26.48 -5.07 13.71
C GLY A 77 -27.92 -4.77 13.37
N GLU A 78 -28.67 -4.27 14.36
CA GLU A 78 -30.04 -3.80 14.16
C GLU A 78 -30.11 -2.46 13.41
N SER A 79 -29.40 -1.43 13.87
CA SER A 79 -29.36 -0.10 13.24
C SER A 79 -28.05 0.64 13.55
N PRO A 80 -27.73 1.76 12.87
CA PRO A 80 -26.55 2.58 13.18
C PRO A 80 -26.54 3.12 14.62
N GLU A 81 -27.71 3.39 15.19
CA GLU A 81 -27.90 3.88 16.56
C GLU A 81 -27.81 2.75 17.61
N GLN A 82 -28.02 1.50 17.18
CA GLN A 82 -27.97 0.30 18.01
C GLN A 82 -27.17 -0.80 17.29
N PRO A 83 -25.84 -0.62 17.18
CA PRO A 83 -24.99 -1.60 16.53
C PRO A 83 -24.96 -2.92 17.31
N GLY A 84 -24.82 -4.02 16.59
CA GLY A 84 -24.59 -5.33 17.18
C GLY A 84 -23.10 -5.51 17.45
N ILE A 85 -22.70 -5.68 18.71
CA ILE A 85 -21.28 -5.75 19.08
C ILE A 85 -20.94 -7.17 19.49
N LEU A 86 -19.98 -7.78 18.80
CA LEU A 86 -19.33 -9.02 19.20
C LEU A 86 -17.99 -8.67 19.87
N ASN A 87 -17.96 -8.75 21.21
CA ASN A 87 -16.79 -8.36 22.00
C ASN A 87 -16.13 -9.57 22.70
N ALA A 88 -14.87 -9.85 22.36
CA ALA A 88 -14.06 -10.89 22.98
C ALA A 88 -13.01 -10.37 23.98
N GLU A 89 -13.11 -9.10 24.39
CA GLU A 89 -12.18 -8.45 25.32
C GLU A 89 -12.00 -9.24 26.63
N GLY A 90 -10.74 -9.50 27.01
CA GLY A 90 -10.40 -10.31 28.18
C GLY A 90 -10.61 -11.83 28.03
N LEU A 91 -11.19 -12.31 26.92
CA LEU A 91 -11.49 -13.74 26.72
C LEU A 91 -10.30 -14.55 26.16
N ASN A 92 -9.21 -13.90 25.72
CA ASN A 92 -8.01 -14.54 25.14
C ASN A 92 -8.33 -15.53 24.00
N ARG A 93 -9.26 -15.14 23.11
CA ARG A 93 -9.64 -15.89 21.90
C ARG A 93 -9.94 -14.96 20.73
N GLN A 94 -10.01 -15.54 19.53
CA GLN A 94 -10.47 -14.82 18.33
C GLN A 94 -11.99 -14.56 18.37
N VAL A 95 -12.46 -13.49 17.75
CA VAL A 95 -13.90 -13.17 17.73
C VAL A 95 -14.64 -14.11 16.78
N LEU A 96 -14.21 -14.17 15.52
CA LEU A 96 -14.80 -14.98 14.46
C LEU A 96 -13.82 -16.05 13.93
N HIS A 97 -14.34 -17.23 13.60
CA HIS A 97 -13.63 -18.29 12.89
C HIS A 97 -14.48 -18.84 11.76
N ILE A 98 -13.86 -19.10 10.62
CA ILE A 98 -14.53 -19.61 9.41
C ILE A 98 -13.67 -20.71 8.81
N SER A 99 -14.24 -21.90 8.60
CA SER A 99 -13.53 -23.06 8.06
C SER A 99 -14.43 -24.01 7.26
N ASP A 100 -13.85 -25.11 6.76
CA ASP A 100 -14.57 -26.24 6.13
C ASP A 100 -15.39 -25.89 4.87
N GLY A 101 -14.98 -24.86 4.13
CA GLY A 101 -15.65 -24.35 2.95
C GLY A 101 -16.89 -23.50 3.23
N ASN A 102 -17.13 -23.11 4.49
CA ASN A 102 -18.24 -22.25 4.84
C ASN A 102 -17.98 -20.79 4.48
N SER A 103 -19.06 -20.03 4.27
CA SER A 103 -19.03 -18.60 3.99
C SER A 103 -19.80 -17.82 5.05
N LEU A 104 -19.21 -16.72 5.51
CA LEU A 104 -19.81 -15.74 6.40
C LEU A 104 -19.88 -14.37 5.70
N CYS A 105 -21.05 -13.76 5.71
CA CYS A 105 -21.24 -12.37 5.32
C CYS A 105 -21.42 -11.47 6.56
N LEU A 106 -20.64 -10.40 6.65
CA LEU A 106 -20.87 -9.28 7.57
C LEU A 106 -21.58 -8.17 6.82
N GLY A 107 -22.75 -7.77 7.31
CA GLY A 107 -23.50 -6.60 6.84
C GLY A 107 -23.29 -5.39 7.74
N ASP A 108 -24.15 -4.38 7.60
CA ASP A 108 -24.04 -3.13 8.32
C ASP A 108 -24.19 -3.24 9.84
N ASN A 109 -23.74 -2.19 10.53
CA ASN A 109 -23.97 -1.95 11.95
C ASN A 109 -23.44 -3.04 12.90
N ILE A 110 -22.56 -3.93 12.44
CA ILE A 110 -21.88 -4.92 13.29
C ILE A 110 -20.45 -4.47 13.63
N VAL A 111 -20.03 -4.71 14.87
CA VAL A 111 -18.67 -4.42 15.36
C VAL A 111 -18.04 -5.71 15.89
N ILE A 112 -16.85 -6.05 15.39
CA ILE A 112 -16.05 -7.24 15.73
C ILE A 112 -14.80 -6.79 16.48
N ARG A 113 -14.77 -6.93 17.81
CA ARG A 113 -13.75 -6.29 18.66
C ARG A 113 -13.24 -7.10 19.85
N GLY A 114 -12.12 -6.64 20.42
CA GLY A 114 -11.55 -7.15 21.66
C GLY A 114 -10.94 -8.55 21.56
N GLY A 115 -10.90 -9.14 20.36
CA GLY A 115 -10.25 -10.41 20.10
C GLY A 115 -8.77 -10.33 20.45
N SER A 116 -8.25 -11.39 21.05
CA SER A 116 -6.81 -11.50 21.33
C SER A 116 -6.34 -12.94 21.38
N VAL A 117 -5.23 -13.23 20.69
CA VAL A 117 -4.70 -14.59 20.54
C VAL A 117 -3.19 -14.66 20.78
N ASN A 118 -2.76 -15.68 21.52
CA ASN A 118 -1.37 -15.95 21.87
C ASN A 118 -0.77 -17.08 20.99
N GLY A 119 -1.15 -17.14 19.72
CA GLY A 119 -0.69 -18.12 18.75
C GLY A 119 -1.09 -17.75 17.33
N ASN A 120 -0.88 -18.68 16.37
CA ASN A 120 -1.17 -18.44 14.95
C ASN A 120 -2.69 -18.31 14.70
N GLY A 121 -3.06 -17.33 13.87
CA GLY A 121 -4.45 -16.96 13.57
C GLY A 121 -4.73 -15.49 13.92
N GLY A 122 -5.76 -14.94 13.29
CA GLY A 122 -6.13 -13.53 13.43
C GLY A 122 -6.95 -13.26 14.69
N ALA A 123 -6.74 -12.11 15.32
CA ALA A 123 -7.38 -11.80 16.60
C ALA A 123 -8.85 -11.41 16.44
N GLY A 124 -9.19 -10.56 15.45
CA GLY A 124 -10.59 -10.31 15.10
C GLY A 124 -11.23 -11.51 14.40
N VAL A 125 -10.75 -11.82 13.20
CA VAL A 125 -11.27 -12.89 12.33
C VAL A 125 -10.16 -13.80 11.84
N CYS A 126 -10.40 -15.11 11.90
CA CYS A 126 -9.49 -16.14 11.42
C CYS A 126 -10.19 -17.04 10.39
N ILE A 127 -9.75 -16.98 9.14
CA ILE A 127 -10.29 -17.75 8.01
C ILE A 127 -9.31 -18.89 7.69
N GLN A 128 -9.78 -20.14 7.73
CA GLN A 128 -8.96 -21.34 7.49
C GLN A 128 -9.71 -22.34 6.60
N GLY A 129 -9.58 -22.17 5.28
CA GLY A 129 -10.31 -22.93 4.25
C GLY A 129 -11.77 -22.51 4.15
N GLY A 130 -12.05 -21.22 3.98
CA GLY A 130 -13.41 -20.66 3.91
C GLY A 130 -13.44 -19.22 3.38
N THR A 131 -14.62 -18.59 3.40
CA THR A 131 -14.80 -17.25 2.81
C THR A 131 -15.43 -16.25 3.79
N LEU A 132 -14.80 -15.09 3.95
CA LEU A 132 -15.41 -13.90 4.56
C LEU A 132 -15.85 -12.93 3.47
N ILE A 133 -17.09 -12.44 3.54
CA ILE A 133 -17.57 -11.30 2.75
C ILE A 133 -17.95 -10.19 3.73
N MET A 134 -17.38 -9.00 3.57
CA MET A 134 -17.69 -7.83 4.37
C MET A 134 -18.33 -6.78 3.47
N GLU A 135 -19.67 -6.72 3.49
CA GLU A 135 -20.44 -5.67 2.81
C GLU A 135 -20.46 -4.38 3.64
N GLY A 136 -20.32 -4.49 4.97
CA GLY A 136 -20.29 -3.37 5.91
C GLY A 136 -19.76 -3.75 7.29
N GLY A 137 -19.96 -2.86 8.27
CA GLY A 137 -19.54 -3.06 9.68
C GLY A 137 -18.10 -2.62 9.98
N GLU A 138 -17.62 -2.95 11.18
CA GLU A 138 -16.28 -2.60 11.68
C GLU A 138 -15.57 -3.82 12.31
N ILE A 139 -14.30 -4.05 11.96
CA ILE A 139 -13.40 -4.98 12.65
C ILE A 139 -12.32 -4.13 13.34
N SER A 140 -12.35 -4.02 14.67
CA SER A 140 -11.50 -3.07 15.37
C SER A 140 -11.08 -3.43 16.79
N ASP A 141 -10.02 -2.78 17.25
CA ASP A 141 -9.50 -2.91 18.62
C ASP A 141 -9.20 -4.39 18.99
N ASN A 142 -8.67 -5.17 18.04
CA ASN A 142 -8.20 -6.55 18.23
C ASN A 142 -6.65 -6.60 18.28
N ASP A 143 -6.06 -7.49 19.10
CA ASP A 143 -4.61 -7.55 19.35
C ASP A 143 -4.04 -8.97 19.34
N THR A 144 -3.11 -9.29 18.43
CA THR A 144 -2.38 -10.57 18.47
C THR A 144 -1.17 -10.50 19.40
N GLY A 145 -1.20 -11.24 20.52
CA GLY A 145 -0.09 -11.25 21.49
C GLY A 145 1.24 -11.78 20.92
N VAL A 146 1.17 -12.79 20.05
CA VAL A 146 2.32 -13.31 19.25
C VAL A 146 1.91 -13.77 17.83
N GLY A 147 0.68 -13.48 17.41
CA GLY A 147 0.12 -13.92 16.12
C GLY A 147 0.24 -12.88 14.99
N MET A 148 -0.43 -13.16 13.86
CA MET A 148 -0.45 -12.36 12.64
C MET A 148 -1.90 -12.05 12.25
N GLY A 149 -2.17 -10.92 11.59
CA GLY A 149 -3.52 -10.50 11.26
C GLY A 149 -4.27 -9.95 12.47
N GLY A 150 -3.95 -8.73 12.90
CA GLY A 150 -4.61 -8.08 14.04
C GLY A 150 -6.14 -8.06 13.88
N GLY A 151 -6.61 -7.52 12.75
CA GLY A 151 -8.02 -7.57 12.38
C GLY A 151 -8.43 -8.90 11.76
N VAL A 152 -7.81 -9.27 10.63
CA VAL A 152 -8.17 -10.44 9.81
C VAL A 152 -6.92 -11.25 9.46
N TYR A 153 -7.00 -12.56 9.61
CA TYR A 153 -6.06 -13.54 9.05
C TYR A 153 -6.78 -14.36 7.97
N VAL A 154 -6.23 -14.36 6.76
CA VAL A 154 -6.70 -15.13 5.61
C VAL A 154 -5.69 -16.25 5.36
N GLY A 155 -6.00 -17.47 5.79
CA GLY A 155 -5.13 -18.62 5.62
C GLY A 155 -5.13 -19.18 4.20
N LYS A 156 -4.38 -20.27 4.01
CA LYS A 156 -4.42 -21.08 2.78
C LYS A 156 -5.84 -21.51 2.39
N ASP A 157 -6.09 -21.58 1.09
CA ASP A 157 -7.38 -21.93 0.49
C ASP A 157 -8.56 -21.09 1.04
N SER A 158 -8.28 -19.85 1.45
CA SER A 158 -9.26 -18.93 2.04
C SER A 158 -9.38 -17.64 1.27
N GLU A 159 -10.57 -17.05 1.30
CA GLU A 159 -10.88 -15.81 0.60
C GLU A 159 -11.47 -14.77 1.55
N PHE A 160 -11.01 -13.53 1.46
CA PHE A 160 -11.66 -12.37 2.05
C PHE A 160 -12.07 -11.38 0.97
N ILE A 161 -13.36 -11.04 0.90
CA ILE A 161 -13.91 -10.03 0.00
C ILE A 161 -14.45 -8.86 0.85
N MET A 162 -13.82 -7.71 0.77
CA MET A 162 -14.28 -6.45 1.38
C MET A 162 -14.93 -5.56 0.31
N ARG A 163 -16.16 -5.13 0.55
CA ARG A 163 -16.99 -4.29 -0.34
C ARG A 163 -17.51 -3.02 0.35
N GLY A 164 -17.05 -2.78 1.57
CA GLY A 164 -17.49 -1.71 2.44
C GLY A 164 -17.06 -1.97 3.89
N GLY A 165 -17.46 -1.07 4.78
CA GLY A 165 -17.08 -1.13 6.19
C GLY A 165 -15.63 -0.73 6.46
N ALA A 166 -15.14 -1.03 7.67
CA ALA A 166 -13.84 -0.57 8.14
C ALA A 166 -13.06 -1.61 8.96
N ILE A 167 -11.74 -1.66 8.77
CA ILE A 167 -10.80 -2.46 9.59
C ILE A 167 -9.88 -1.46 10.27
N THR A 168 -10.05 -1.21 11.58
CA THR A 168 -9.37 -0.08 12.24
C THR A 168 -8.78 -0.36 13.61
N ARG A 169 -7.68 0.32 13.94
CA ARG A 169 -7.00 0.26 15.26
C ARG A 169 -6.60 -1.16 15.71
N ASN A 170 -6.55 -2.12 14.80
CA ASN A 170 -6.10 -3.47 15.11
C ASN A 170 -4.56 -3.50 15.22
N ASN A 171 -4.05 -4.39 16.06
CA ASN A 171 -2.63 -4.49 16.36
C ASN A 171 -2.10 -5.91 16.17
N SER A 172 -0.99 -6.04 15.43
CA SER A 172 -0.21 -7.26 15.36
C SER A 172 1.20 -7.07 15.91
N LYS A 173 1.67 -8.04 16.70
CA LYS A 173 3.06 -8.10 17.16
C LYS A 173 4.03 -8.70 16.13
N MET A 174 3.54 -9.09 14.96
CA MET A 174 4.35 -9.53 13.82
C MET A 174 3.93 -8.82 12.54
N PHE A 175 2.97 -9.37 11.82
CA PHE A 175 2.63 -9.03 10.44
C PHE A 175 1.13 -8.80 10.25
N GLY A 176 0.78 -7.86 9.36
CA GLY A 176 -0.60 -7.57 9.01
C GLY A 176 -1.38 -6.99 10.18
N GLY A 177 -1.23 -5.69 10.43
CA GLY A 177 -1.93 -5.02 11.53
C GLY A 177 -3.44 -5.07 11.33
N GLY A 178 -3.91 -4.71 10.12
CA GLY A 178 -5.30 -4.87 9.70
C GLY A 178 -5.57 -6.28 9.15
N VAL A 179 -4.91 -6.65 8.05
CA VAL A 179 -5.09 -7.92 7.33
C VAL A 179 -3.72 -8.62 7.14
N PHE A 180 -3.69 -9.92 7.39
CA PHE A 180 -2.59 -10.80 6.99
C PHE A 180 -3.15 -11.87 6.04
N ALA A 181 -2.70 -11.88 4.79
CA ALA A 181 -2.91 -12.99 3.86
C ALA A 181 -1.69 -13.91 3.95
N ASP A 182 -1.90 -15.12 4.44
CA ASP A 182 -0.91 -16.19 4.55
C ASP A 182 -0.74 -16.95 3.23
N GLU A 183 0.10 -17.98 3.22
CA GLU A 183 0.43 -18.80 2.04
C GLU A 183 -0.80 -19.18 1.18
N GLY A 184 -0.92 -18.61 -0.02
CA GLY A 184 -2.03 -18.86 -0.95
C GLY A 184 -3.40 -18.32 -0.50
N GLY A 185 -3.45 -17.38 0.44
CA GLY A 185 -4.68 -16.66 0.82
C GLY A 185 -5.02 -15.55 -0.17
N VAL A 186 -6.32 -15.31 -0.40
CA VAL A 186 -6.80 -14.29 -1.35
C VAL A 186 -7.55 -13.18 -0.63
N PHE A 187 -7.11 -11.94 -0.82
CA PHE A 187 -7.82 -10.74 -0.35
C PHE A 187 -8.25 -9.88 -1.55
N THR A 188 -9.53 -9.53 -1.61
CA THR A 188 -10.08 -8.57 -2.60
C THR A 188 -10.80 -7.45 -1.86
N MET A 189 -10.36 -6.21 -2.06
CA MET A 189 -10.99 -5.00 -1.55
C MET A 189 -11.60 -4.21 -2.72
N ARG A 190 -12.88 -3.84 -2.59
CA ARG A 190 -13.66 -3.12 -3.62
C ARG A 190 -14.22 -1.78 -3.16
N ASP A 191 -14.24 -1.54 -1.87
CA ASP A 191 -14.53 -0.28 -1.19
C ASP A 191 -14.18 -0.48 0.30
N GLY A 192 -14.34 0.56 1.12
CA GLY A 192 -14.15 0.57 2.56
C GLY A 192 -12.81 1.17 2.97
N CYS A 193 -12.49 1.04 4.26
CA CYS A 193 -11.29 1.66 4.83
C CYS A 193 -10.50 0.74 5.77
N ILE A 194 -9.18 0.62 5.55
CA ILE A 194 -8.24 -0.04 6.46
C ILE A 194 -7.39 1.05 7.11
N ALA A 195 -7.71 1.45 8.34
CA ALA A 195 -7.13 2.64 8.95
C ALA A 195 -6.59 2.53 10.39
N GLY A 196 -5.44 3.17 10.63
CA GLY A 196 -4.84 3.28 11.96
C GLY A 196 -4.39 1.95 12.58
N ASN A 197 -4.28 0.89 11.77
CA ASN A 197 -3.81 -0.41 12.20
C ASN A 197 -2.28 -0.42 12.34
N ARG A 198 -1.75 -1.36 13.13
CA ARG A 198 -0.33 -1.38 13.49
C ARG A 198 0.23 -2.80 13.40
N ALA A 199 1.37 -2.95 12.72
CA ALA A 199 2.19 -4.16 12.77
C ALA A 199 3.55 -3.84 13.38
N ALA A 200 4.06 -4.68 14.25
CA ALA A 200 5.35 -4.43 14.88
C ALA A 200 6.55 -4.74 13.96
N ILE A 201 6.36 -5.51 12.86
CA ILE A 201 7.42 -5.87 11.90
C ILE A 201 7.11 -5.37 10.48
N SER A 202 6.02 -5.83 9.84
CA SER A 202 5.70 -5.45 8.46
C SER A 202 4.21 -5.50 8.12
N GLY A 203 3.76 -4.75 7.12
CA GLY A 203 2.37 -4.71 6.69
C GLY A 203 1.48 -4.07 7.74
N GLY A 204 1.67 -2.78 8.01
CA GLY A 204 0.92 -2.06 9.04
C GLY A 204 -0.59 -2.11 8.81
N ALA A 205 -1.02 -2.00 7.55
CA ALA A 205 -2.38 -2.29 7.12
C ALA A 205 -2.52 -3.74 6.65
N VAL A 206 -1.77 -4.11 5.59
CA VAL A 206 -1.90 -5.40 4.89
C VAL A 206 -0.52 -6.04 4.73
N TYR A 207 -0.42 -7.33 5.03
CA TYR A 207 0.71 -8.17 4.62
C TYR A 207 0.21 -9.23 3.65
N VAL A 208 0.89 -9.39 2.52
CA VAL A 208 0.60 -10.37 1.47
C VAL A 208 1.79 -11.35 1.42
N GLY A 209 1.59 -12.57 1.94
CA GLY A 209 2.63 -13.60 2.04
C GLY A 209 2.84 -14.42 0.77
N GLU A 210 3.66 -15.47 0.88
CA GLU A 210 4.06 -16.34 -0.23
C GLU A 210 2.86 -16.89 -1.02
N ASP A 211 2.91 -16.81 -2.36
CA ASP A 211 1.80 -17.19 -3.27
C ASP A 211 0.43 -16.53 -2.97
N ALA A 212 0.35 -15.54 -2.08
CA ALA A 212 -0.89 -14.86 -1.72
C ALA A 212 -1.22 -13.72 -2.69
N GLU A 213 -2.51 -13.45 -2.88
CA GLU A 213 -2.99 -12.42 -3.79
C GLU A 213 -3.76 -11.31 -3.04
N PHE A 214 -3.43 -10.06 -3.34
CA PHE A 214 -4.24 -8.90 -2.97
C PHE A 214 -4.69 -8.14 -4.22
N ALA A 215 -5.99 -7.88 -4.33
CA ALA A 215 -6.59 -6.99 -5.32
C ALA A 215 -7.29 -5.81 -4.65
N LEU A 216 -6.83 -4.58 -4.93
CA LEU A 216 -7.51 -3.34 -4.52
C LEU A 216 -8.19 -2.72 -5.75
N HIS A 217 -9.52 -2.71 -5.77
CA HIS A 217 -10.31 -2.11 -6.85
C HIS A 217 -10.75 -0.67 -6.55
N ASP A 218 -11.04 -0.37 -5.28
CA ASP A 218 -11.32 0.97 -4.75
C ASP A 218 -11.25 0.90 -3.21
N GLY A 219 -11.32 2.04 -2.53
CA GLY A 219 -11.26 2.19 -1.08
C GLY A 219 -9.94 2.80 -0.59
N THR A 220 -9.78 2.90 0.73
CA THR A 220 -8.65 3.62 1.36
C THR A 220 -7.87 2.76 2.36
N ILE A 221 -6.54 2.81 2.27
CA ILE A 221 -5.59 2.26 3.23
C ILE A 221 -4.82 3.43 3.84
N GLU A 222 -5.17 3.84 5.07
CA GLU A 222 -4.62 5.07 5.65
C GLU A 222 -4.16 5.06 7.12
N GLU A 223 -3.16 5.90 7.42
CA GLU A 223 -2.66 6.14 8.79
C GLU A 223 -2.15 4.87 9.51
N ASN A 224 -1.89 3.79 8.78
CA ASN A 224 -1.38 2.53 9.32
C ASN A 224 0.14 2.62 9.55
N GLN A 225 0.66 1.80 10.47
CA GLN A 225 2.06 1.86 10.90
C GLN A 225 2.73 0.49 10.93
N ALA A 226 3.86 0.35 10.25
CA ALA A 226 4.80 -0.77 10.41
C ALA A 226 6.01 -0.34 11.25
N GLY A 227 6.37 -1.14 12.25
CA GLY A 227 7.50 -0.87 13.15
C GLY A 227 7.20 0.17 14.24
N GLY A 228 8.24 0.58 14.97
CA GLY A 228 8.14 1.63 16.01
C GLY A 228 7.43 1.23 17.31
N GLN A 229 7.07 -0.03 17.53
CA GLN A 229 6.45 -0.52 18.77
C GLN A 229 7.45 -0.86 19.91
N GLY A 230 8.72 -0.49 19.76
CA GLY A 230 9.82 -0.98 20.60
C GLY A 230 10.34 -2.34 20.14
N ASP A 231 11.38 -2.85 20.83
CA ASP A 231 12.03 -4.12 20.49
C ASP A 231 11.06 -5.31 20.53
N VAL A 232 10.64 -5.84 19.37
CA VAL A 232 10.02 -7.17 19.34
C VAL A 232 11.12 -8.19 19.59
N LYS A 233 11.01 -8.96 20.68
CA LYS A 233 11.95 -10.05 21.00
C LYS A 233 11.31 -11.41 20.79
N ILE A 234 11.60 -12.06 19.66
CA ILE A 234 11.23 -13.46 19.43
C ILE A 234 12.42 -14.34 19.79
N GLY A 235 12.25 -15.26 20.75
CA GLY A 235 13.35 -16.12 21.22
C GLY A 235 14.55 -15.38 21.82
N GLY A 236 14.38 -14.11 22.22
CA GLY A 236 15.46 -13.23 22.69
C GLY A 236 16.17 -12.43 21.60
N ILE A 237 15.92 -12.73 20.31
CA ILE A 237 16.44 -11.98 19.16
C ILE A 237 15.55 -10.73 18.97
N ARG A 238 16.17 -9.54 18.92
CA ARG A 238 15.47 -8.33 18.48
C ARG A 238 15.16 -8.47 16.99
N ILE A 239 13.88 -8.40 16.65
CA ILE A 239 13.43 -8.27 15.26
C ILE A 239 12.93 -6.84 15.10
N SER A 240 13.70 -6.08 14.32
CA SER A 240 13.36 -4.72 13.94
C SER A 240 13.26 -4.68 12.42
N SER A 241 12.02 -4.49 11.98
CA SER A 241 11.66 -4.13 10.63
C SER A 241 10.48 -3.18 10.76
N GLY A 242 10.36 -2.28 9.80
CA GLY A 242 9.21 -1.40 9.66
C GLY A 242 9.01 -1.26 8.18
N LYS A 243 8.51 -2.30 7.54
CA LYS A 243 8.40 -2.39 6.08
C LYS A 243 6.93 -2.47 5.68
N GLY A 244 6.53 -1.71 4.66
CA GLY A 244 5.14 -1.71 4.21
C GLY A 244 4.22 -1.10 5.27
N GLY A 245 4.30 0.22 5.47
CA GLY A 245 3.46 0.92 6.44
C GLY A 245 1.97 0.73 6.15
N GLY A 246 1.59 0.87 4.87
CA GLY A 246 0.33 0.40 4.31
C GLY A 246 0.44 -1.09 3.99
N VAL A 247 1.06 -1.41 2.86
CA VAL A 247 1.10 -2.78 2.30
C VAL A 247 2.53 -3.33 2.25
N TYR A 248 2.72 -4.57 2.68
CA TYR A 248 3.91 -5.37 2.41
C TYR A 248 3.57 -6.54 1.48
N VAL A 249 4.36 -6.74 0.44
CA VAL A 249 4.24 -7.81 -0.56
C VAL A 249 5.52 -8.65 -0.49
N ASP A 250 5.39 -9.93 -0.13
CA ASP A 250 6.51 -10.85 0.10
C ASP A 250 7.00 -11.55 -1.18
N ASP A 251 7.99 -12.45 -1.07
CA ASP A 251 8.40 -13.35 -2.17
C ASP A 251 7.20 -14.18 -2.68
N GLY A 252 7.13 -14.44 -3.99
CA GLY A 252 6.00 -15.09 -4.66
C GLY A 252 4.67 -14.30 -4.67
N ALA A 253 4.48 -13.34 -3.76
CA ALA A 253 3.23 -12.63 -3.55
C ALA A 253 2.87 -11.66 -4.69
N ALA A 254 1.56 -11.47 -4.92
CA ALA A 254 1.06 -10.55 -5.94
C ALA A 254 0.08 -9.52 -5.34
N PHE A 255 0.38 -8.23 -5.53
CA PHE A 255 -0.55 -7.13 -5.32
C PHE A 255 -0.93 -6.49 -6.66
N THR A 256 -2.22 -6.29 -6.91
CA THR A 256 -2.74 -5.47 -8.02
C THR A 256 -3.65 -4.37 -7.48
N MET A 257 -3.30 -3.12 -7.76
CA MET A 257 -4.11 -1.94 -7.47
C MET A 257 -4.70 -1.43 -8.78
N TYR A 258 -6.02 -1.60 -8.93
CA TYR A 258 -6.77 -1.09 -10.08
C TYR A 258 -7.16 0.37 -9.89
N ASP A 259 -7.49 0.78 -8.67
CA ASP A 259 -7.73 2.16 -8.22
C ASP A 259 -7.63 2.24 -6.66
N GLY A 260 -7.92 3.40 -6.07
CA GLY A 260 -8.03 3.60 -4.62
C GLY A 260 -6.90 4.45 -4.02
N LEU A 261 -6.82 4.52 -2.69
CA LEU A 261 -5.86 5.39 -1.98
C LEU A 261 -5.01 4.61 -0.96
N ILE A 262 -3.69 4.68 -1.07
CA ILE A 262 -2.74 4.23 -0.04
C ILE A 262 -2.03 5.46 0.53
N ARG A 263 -2.52 5.99 1.66
CA ARG A 263 -2.07 7.30 2.13
C ARG A 263 -1.73 7.46 3.61
N LYS A 264 -0.84 8.41 3.92
CA LYS A 264 -0.46 8.79 5.31
C LYS A 264 0.10 7.64 6.16
N ASN A 265 0.42 6.50 5.55
CA ASN A 265 0.95 5.33 6.24
C ASN A 265 2.42 5.57 6.62
N ARG A 266 2.91 4.85 7.63
CA ARG A 266 4.22 5.08 8.24
C ARG A 266 5.05 3.82 8.34
N ALA A 267 6.29 3.90 7.86
CA ALA A 267 7.31 2.88 8.05
C ALA A 267 8.38 3.38 9.02
N MET A 268 8.43 2.81 10.22
CA MET A 268 9.31 3.27 11.31
C MET A 268 10.47 2.31 11.56
N ALA A 269 11.71 2.83 11.46
CA ALA A 269 12.90 2.10 11.86
C ALA A 269 13.02 2.05 13.40
N ALA A 270 13.64 1.00 13.95
CA ALA A 270 14.03 1.00 15.37
C ALA A 270 15.24 1.90 15.60
N GLN A 271 15.36 2.46 16.81
CA GLN A 271 16.49 3.31 17.17
C GLN A 271 17.80 2.53 17.18
N GLY A 272 18.73 2.92 16.30
CA GLY A 272 20.10 2.38 16.26
C GLY A 272 20.37 1.28 15.25
N GLU A 273 19.40 0.91 14.40
CA GLU A 273 19.61 -0.05 13.30
C GLU A 273 19.68 0.62 11.93
N ALA A 274 20.58 0.12 11.07
CA ALA A 274 21.03 0.79 9.84
C ALA A 274 20.75 0.01 8.54
N GLN A 275 19.90 -1.03 8.56
CA GLN A 275 19.63 -1.85 7.38
C GLN A 275 18.13 -2.06 7.15
N ASN A 276 17.61 -1.45 6.09
CA ASN A 276 16.29 -1.57 5.43
C ASN A 276 15.00 -1.47 6.29
N GLY A 277 15.05 -1.44 7.61
CA GLY A 277 13.90 -1.10 8.46
C GLY A 277 13.43 0.34 8.20
N GLY A 278 12.15 0.63 8.42
CA GLY A 278 11.57 1.95 8.16
C GLY A 278 11.51 2.31 6.67
N SER A 279 11.11 1.37 5.81
CA SER A 279 11.10 1.55 4.35
C SER A 279 9.76 1.16 3.69
N GLY A 280 9.41 1.79 2.56
CA GLY A 280 8.17 1.51 1.83
C GLY A 280 6.94 1.86 2.66
N ALA A 281 6.77 3.14 3.01
CA ALA A 281 5.71 3.51 3.94
C ALA A 281 4.31 3.37 3.35
N GLY A 282 4.13 3.67 2.05
CA GLY A 282 2.95 3.24 1.32
C GLY A 282 2.99 1.74 1.05
N VAL A 283 3.91 1.31 0.19
CA VAL A 283 4.09 -0.09 -0.23
C VAL A 283 5.56 -0.52 -0.15
N TYR A 284 5.81 -1.72 0.37
CA TYR A 284 7.08 -2.44 0.25
C TYR A 284 6.87 -3.71 -0.58
N VAL A 285 7.74 -3.94 -1.56
CA VAL A 285 7.76 -5.16 -2.39
C VAL A 285 9.10 -5.85 -2.20
N ALA A 286 9.08 -7.05 -1.62
CA ALA A 286 10.27 -7.87 -1.41
C ALA A 286 10.83 -8.43 -2.73
N GLU A 287 12.03 -9.01 -2.69
CA GLU A 287 12.58 -9.80 -3.79
C GLU A 287 11.59 -10.93 -4.16
N GLY A 288 11.38 -11.15 -5.46
CA GLY A 288 10.38 -12.10 -5.99
C GLY A 288 8.92 -11.62 -5.96
N GLY A 289 8.56 -10.73 -5.03
CA GLY A 289 7.24 -10.12 -4.95
C GLY A 289 6.90 -9.22 -6.16
N ARG A 290 5.60 -9.12 -6.48
CA ARG A 290 5.09 -8.32 -7.59
C ARG A 290 4.02 -7.33 -7.14
N PHE A 291 4.18 -6.06 -7.53
CA PHE A 291 3.13 -5.06 -7.46
C PHE A 291 2.84 -4.43 -8.84
N THR A 292 1.57 -4.39 -9.23
CA THR A 292 1.10 -3.65 -10.40
C THR A 292 0.06 -2.61 -9.98
N CYS A 293 0.31 -1.33 -10.29
CA CYS A 293 -0.59 -0.21 -10.01
C CYS A 293 -1.03 0.43 -11.33
N LEU A 294 -2.35 0.45 -11.58
CA LEU A 294 -2.94 0.92 -12.83
C LEU A 294 -3.53 2.33 -12.68
N LEU A 295 -4.31 2.57 -11.62
CA LEU A 295 -4.84 3.86 -11.21
C LEU A 295 -4.70 3.99 -9.67
N GLY A 296 -5.14 5.11 -9.13
CA GLY A 296 -5.12 5.40 -7.70
C GLY A 296 -3.81 6.01 -7.21
N ASP A 297 -3.83 6.42 -5.94
CA ASP A 297 -2.81 7.29 -5.35
C ASP A 297 -2.07 6.61 -4.20
N ILE A 298 -0.74 6.54 -4.31
CA ILE A 298 0.18 6.23 -3.19
C ILE A 298 0.71 7.57 -2.68
N ALA A 299 0.03 8.15 -1.68
CA ALA A 299 0.20 9.56 -1.32
C ALA A 299 0.49 9.87 0.15
N GLU A 300 1.26 10.93 0.45
CA GLU A 300 1.51 11.41 1.81
C GLU A 300 2.14 10.39 2.80
N ASN A 301 2.70 9.27 2.31
CA ASN A 301 3.29 8.24 3.17
C ASN A 301 4.71 8.65 3.63
N SER A 302 5.09 8.25 4.85
CA SER A 302 6.34 8.71 5.48
C SER A 302 7.20 7.54 5.99
N ALA A 303 8.38 7.38 5.39
CA ALA A 303 9.36 6.35 5.72
C ALA A 303 10.54 6.96 6.50
N SER A 304 10.94 6.32 7.60
CA SER A 304 12.11 6.77 8.37
C SER A 304 13.41 6.72 7.55
N ASN A 305 13.52 5.77 6.64
CA ASN A 305 14.72 5.52 5.86
C ASN A 305 14.46 5.66 4.35
N TRP A 306 13.81 4.69 3.70
CA TRP A 306 13.83 4.60 2.23
C TRP A 306 12.46 4.39 1.61
N GLY A 307 12.17 5.00 0.47
CA GLY A 307 10.93 4.72 -0.27
C GLY A 307 9.70 5.21 0.50
N GLY A 308 9.46 6.52 0.50
CA GLY A 308 8.32 7.10 1.22
C GLY A 308 7.01 6.51 0.71
N GLY A 309 6.79 6.58 -0.61
CA GLY A 309 5.66 5.92 -1.25
C GLY A 309 5.93 4.43 -1.43
N VAL A 310 7.03 4.11 -2.09
CA VAL A 310 7.35 2.76 -2.59
C VAL A 310 8.78 2.38 -2.27
N TYR A 311 8.99 1.17 -1.75
CA TYR A 311 10.29 0.49 -1.76
C TYR A 311 10.16 -0.83 -2.51
N THR A 312 11.05 -1.13 -3.45
CA THR A 312 11.00 -2.38 -4.21
C THR A 312 12.37 -3.06 -4.35
N GLU A 313 12.42 -4.30 -3.86
CA GLU A 313 13.45 -5.32 -4.14
C GLU A 313 12.97 -6.35 -5.19
N GLY A 314 11.66 -6.36 -5.50
CA GLY A 314 11.02 -7.16 -6.55
C GLY A 314 10.56 -6.32 -7.74
N ALA A 315 9.45 -6.73 -8.34
CA ALA A 315 8.92 -6.10 -9.56
C ALA A 315 7.76 -5.14 -9.27
N PHE A 316 7.96 -3.85 -9.53
CA PHE A 316 6.93 -2.82 -9.53
C PHE A 316 6.60 -2.37 -10.95
N THR A 317 5.32 -2.31 -11.31
CA THR A 317 4.82 -1.65 -12.53
C THR A 317 3.81 -0.55 -12.19
N ALA A 318 4.14 0.69 -12.52
CA ALA A 318 3.20 1.80 -12.64
C ALA A 318 2.72 1.88 -14.10
N ASP A 319 1.41 1.85 -14.31
CA ASP A 319 0.79 1.94 -15.64
C ASP A 319 -0.25 3.08 -15.66
N SER A 320 -0.75 3.41 -16.84
CA SER A 320 -1.91 4.27 -17.08
C SER A 320 -1.88 5.63 -16.34
N LEU A 321 -2.55 5.78 -15.20
CA LEU A 321 -2.65 7.05 -14.45
C LEU A 321 -2.25 6.94 -12.97
N ALA A 322 -1.57 5.86 -12.57
CA ALA A 322 -1.09 5.67 -11.19
C ALA A 322 -0.30 6.89 -10.67
N MET A 323 -0.60 7.36 -9.45
CA MET A 323 0.08 8.51 -8.85
C MET A 323 0.89 8.11 -7.61
N ILE A 324 2.14 8.58 -7.53
CA ILE A 324 2.99 8.45 -6.35
C ILE A 324 3.39 9.87 -5.93
N SER A 325 2.74 10.42 -4.89
CA SER A 325 2.88 11.84 -4.58
C SER A 325 2.95 12.25 -3.11
N TYR A 326 3.59 13.39 -2.81
CA TYR A 326 3.73 13.92 -1.44
C TYR A 326 4.36 12.96 -0.41
N ASN A 327 5.04 11.92 -0.85
CA ASN A 327 5.66 10.96 0.06
C ASN A 327 7.03 11.48 0.54
N GLU A 328 7.44 11.03 1.72
CA GLU A 328 8.65 11.48 2.42
C GLU A 328 9.53 10.31 2.86
N ALA A 329 10.84 10.41 2.63
CA ALA A 329 11.83 9.42 3.07
C ALA A 329 13.06 10.06 3.74
N GLY A 330 13.51 9.55 4.89
CA GLY A 330 14.64 10.13 5.62
C GLY A 330 16.03 9.99 4.98
N LEU A 331 16.25 9.01 4.10
CA LEU A 331 17.57 8.70 3.52
C LEU A 331 17.61 8.62 1.99
N GLY A 332 16.49 8.30 1.33
CA GLY A 332 16.42 8.36 -0.14
C GLY A 332 15.18 7.72 -0.74
N GLY A 333 14.93 8.02 -2.01
CA GLY A 333 13.73 7.57 -2.70
C GLY A 333 12.47 8.15 -2.06
N GLY A 334 12.32 9.48 -2.10
CA GLY A 334 11.17 10.17 -1.47
C GLY A 334 9.85 9.58 -1.95
N GLY A 335 9.70 9.45 -3.27
CA GLY A 335 8.63 8.66 -3.88
C GLY A 335 8.97 7.18 -3.88
N ILE A 336 10.03 6.80 -4.60
CA ILE A 336 10.37 5.43 -4.95
C ILE A 336 11.83 5.13 -4.60
N GLN A 337 12.05 4.05 -3.86
CA GLN A 337 13.34 3.39 -3.72
C GLN A 337 13.34 2.06 -4.49
N ILE A 338 14.37 1.83 -5.29
CA ILE A 338 14.65 0.56 -5.96
C ILE A 338 15.98 0.02 -5.41
N ALA A 339 16.01 -1.26 -5.03
CA ALA A 339 17.15 -1.93 -4.42
C ALA A 339 17.24 -3.40 -4.84
N GLY A 340 18.38 -4.06 -4.61
CA GLY A 340 18.55 -5.47 -4.95
C GLY A 340 18.68 -5.75 -6.46
N LYS A 341 18.95 -7.01 -6.80
CA LYS A 341 19.19 -7.45 -8.19
C LYS A 341 17.91 -7.74 -8.98
N ALA A 342 16.85 -8.15 -8.27
CA ALA A 342 15.51 -8.31 -8.83
C ALA A 342 14.71 -7.00 -8.85
N GLY A 343 15.19 -5.96 -8.14
CA GLY A 343 14.51 -4.68 -7.99
C GLY A 343 14.34 -3.96 -9.32
N ALA A 344 13.10 -3.90 -9.79
CA ALA A 344 12.72 -3.28 -11.04
C ALA A 344 11.50 -2.39 -10.84
N PHE A 345 11.61 -1.11 -11.21
CA PHE A 345 10.47 -0.20 -11.33
C PHE A 345 10.26 0.14 -12.80
N THR A 346 9.09 -0.22 -13.34
CA THR A 346 8.68 0.12 -14.70
C THR A 346 7.53 1.13 -14.65
N MET A 347 7.67 2.25 -15.35
CA MET A 347 6.67 3.30 -15.49
C MET A 347 6.22 3.38 -16.95
N LYS A 348 4.92 3.16 -17.21
CA LYS A 348 4.32 3.24 -18.55
C LYS A 348 3.35 4.40 -18.74
N GLY A 349 3.23 5.21 -17.70
CA GLY A 349 2.25 6.29 -17.56
C GLY A 349 2.25 6.77 -16.12
N GLY A 350 1.25 7.58 -15.76
CA GLY A 350 1.10 8.09 -14.41
C GLY A 350 2.10 9.18 -14.01
N TYR A 351 2.17 9.44 -12.70
CA TYR A 351 2.84 10.61 -12.14
C TYR A 351 3.65 10.29 -10.88
N VAL A 352 4.91 10.72 -10.83
CA VAL A 352 5.72 10.73 -9.60
C VAL A 352 6.04 12.18 -9.24
N ALA A 353 5.28 12.76 -8.30
CA ALA A 353 5.33 14.21 -8.08
C ALA A 353 5.28 14.66 -6.62
N HIS A 354 5.89 15.81 -6.31
CA HIS A 354 5.89 16.41 -4.96
C HIS A 354 6.50 15.53 -3.85
N ASN A 355 7.23 14.48 -4.17
CA ASN A 355 7.88 13.63 -3.17
C ASN A 355 9.19 14.27 -2.68
N SER A 356 9.60 13.93 -1.46
CA SER A 356 10.73 14.59 -0.78
C SER A 356 11.62 13.62 -0.01
N THR A 357 12.91 13.94 0.08
CA THR A 357 13.84 13.18 0.93
C THR A 357 14.97 14.03 1.49
N CYS A 358 15.42 13.69 2.71
CA CYS A 358 16.62 14.26 3.30
C CYS A 358 17.93 13.68 2.73
N GLY A 359 17.85 12.74 1.79
CA GLY A 359 19.01 12.16 1.10
C GLY A 359 18.97 12.33 -0.41
N CYS A 360 18.91 11.21 -1.14
CA CYS A 360 19.07 11.18 -2.60
C CYS A 360 17.81 10.69 -3.33
N GLY A 361 17.51 11.23 -4.52
CA GLY A 361 16.40 10.75 -5.35
C GLY A 361 15.05 11.14 -4.76
N GLY A 362 14.64 12.40 -4.93
CA GLY A 362 13.34 12.88 -4.42
C GLY A 362 12.18 12.12 -5.03
N ALA A 363 12.23 11.85 -6.34
CA ALA A 363 11.27 11.00 -7.04
C ALA A 363 11.70 9.53 -6.97
N VAL A 364 12.90 9.22 -7.46
CA VAL A 364 13.41 7.85 -7.63
C VAL A 364 14.87 7.79 -7.18
N ASN A 365 15.18 6.84 -6.31
CA ASN A 365 16.55 6.41 -6.03
C ASN A 365 16.69 4.94 -6.45
N ALA A 366 17.60 4.64 -7.38
CA ALA A 366 17.84 3.31 -7.93
C ALA A 366 19.27 2.85 -7.61
N LEU A 367 19.42 1.91 -6.69
CA LEU A 367 20.73 1.44 -6.24
C LEU A 367 21.44 0.56 -7.28
N ILE A 368 22.70 0.22 -7.01
CA ILE A 368 23.51 -0.68 -7.83
C ILE A 368 22.75 -2.00 -8.07
N ASP A 369 22.90 -2.54 -9.27
CA ASP A 369 22.23 -3.74 -9.82
C ASP A 369 20.70 -3.65 -10.03
N SER A 370 20.01 -2.62 -9.52
CA SER A 370 18.57 -2.43 -9.75
C SER A 370 18.27 -1.82 -11.13
N VAL A 371 17.00 -1.84 -11.54
CA VAL A 371 16.52 -1.32 -12.83
C VAL A 371 15.41 -0.28 -12.66
N PHE A 372 15.59 0.90 -13.23
CA PHE A 372 14.52 1.85 -13.51
C PHE A 372 14.19 1.83 -15.01
N SER A 373 12.91 1.85 -15.37
CA SER A 373 12.46 1.95 -16.76
C SER A 373 11.25 2.89 -16.84
N MET A 374 11.28 3.83 -17.79
CA MET A 374 10.22 4.79 -18.02
C MET A 374 9.90 4.85 -19.51
N GLU A 375 8.74 4.33 -19.90
CA GLU A 375 8.22 4.34 -21.26
C GLU A 375 7.41 5.62 -21.53
N ASP A 376 6.62 6.08 -20.56
CA ASP A 376 5.86 7.35 -20.61
C ASP A 376 5.49 7.84 -19.18
N GLY A 377 4.80 8.98 -19.08
CA GLY A 377 4.33 9.61 -17.83
C GLY A 377 5.15 10.83 -17.43
N ALA A 378 4.99 11.33 -16.20
CA ALA A 378 5.75 12.50 -15.75
C ALA A 378 6.30 12.44 -14.31
N ILE A 379 7.50 12.97 -14.14
CA ILE A 379 8.22 13.08 -12.86
C ILE A 379 8.49 14.55 -12.57
N ALA A 380 7.79 15.15 -11.61
CA ALA A 380 7.81 16.61 -11.44
C ALA A 380 7.77 17.11 -9.98
N LYS A 381 8.44 18.23 -9.72
CA LYS A 381 8.42 18.95 -8.42
C LYS A 381 8.86 18.10 -7.21
N ASN A 382 9.67 17.07 -7.43
CA ASN A 382 10.26 16.28 -6.37
C ASN A 382 11.56 16.94 -5.86
N THR A 383 11.90 16.68 -4.60
CA THR A 383 12.95 17.41 -3.87
C THR A 383 13.87 16.44 -3.11
N ALA A 384 15.17 16.74 -3.05
CA ALA A 384 16.15 15.96 -2.31
C ALA A 384 17.18 16.89 -1.66
N ASP A 385 17.53 16.69 -0.38
CA ASP A 385 18.50 17.57 0.31
C ASP A 385 19.95 17.37 -0.12
N VAL A 386 20.30 16.20 -0.68
CA VAL A 386 21.70 15.88 -1.01
C VAL A 386 21.96 15.89 -2.52
N MET A 387 21.28 15.06 -3.31
CA MET A 387 21.56 14.92 -4.75
C MET A 387 20.44 14.19 -5.51
N GLY A 388 20.30 14.49 -6.81
CA GLY A 388 19.30 13.87 -7.68
C GLY A 388 17.88 14.27 -7.26
N ASN A 389 17.52 15.55 -7.45
CA ASN A 389 16.23 16.10 -6.98
C ASN A 389 15.03 15.25 -7.48
N ALA A 390 15.09 14.82 -8.74
CA ALA A 390 14.22 13.78 -9.25
C ALA A 390 14.87 12.41 -9.08
N LEU A 391 15.99 12.18 -9.77
CA LEU A 391 16.52 10.86 -10.08
C LEU A 391 17.95 10.71 -9.57
N ALA A 392 18.18 9.68 -8.75
CA ALA A 392 19.51 9.21 -8.37
C ALA A 392 19.70 7.76 -8.86
N ILE A 393 20.51 7.56 -9.89
CA ILE A 393 20.62 6.29 -10.62
C ILE A 393 22.05 5.72 -10.51
N PHE A 394 22.20 4.71 -9.67
CA PHE A 394 23.42 3.91 -9.52
C PHE A 394 23.29 2.52 -10.17
N GLY A 395 22.04 2.07 -10.35
CA GLY A 395 21.65 0.92 -11.16
C GLY A 395 21.58 1.24 -12.65
N LYS A 396 20.71 0.52 -13.39
CA LYS A 396 20.42 0.76 -14.80
C LYS A 396 19.18 1.64 -14.95
N ALA A 397 19.18 2.55 -15.93
CA ALA A 397 18.00 3.30 -16.32
C ALA A 397 17.77 3.28 -17.83
N CYS A 398 16.53 3.05 -18.24
CA CYS A 398 16.07 3.24 -19.61
C CYS A 398 14.89 4.23 -19.61
N ILE A 399 15.00 5.34 -20.33
CA ILE A 399 13.92 6.34 -20.45
C ILE A 399 13.63 6.52 -21.94
N SER A 400 12.47 6.07 -22.41
CA SER A 400 12.07 6.12 -23.82
C SER A 400 10.92 7.10 -24.12
N GLY A 401 10.45 7.85 -23.13
CA GLY A 401 9.34 8.80 -23.28
C GLY A 401 9.03 9.55 -21.99
N GLY A 402 7.88 10.24 -21.97
CA GLY A 402 7.44 11.05 -20.84
C GLY A 402 8.26 12.32 -20.59
N ALA A 403 8.09 12.92 -19.41
CA ALA A 403 8.69 14.21 -19.05
C ALA A 403 9.23 14.25 -17.61
N VAL A 404 10.39 14.87 -17.42
CA VAL A 404 11.05 15.07 -16.12
C VAL A 404 11.44 16.54 -15.96
N PHE A 405 10.70 17.30 -15.14
CA PHE A 405 10.76 18.78 -15.09
C PHE A 405 10.45 19.34 -13.68
N ASP A 406 10.76 20.62 -13.41
CA ASP A 406 10.48 21.32 -12.13
C ASP A 406 11.03 20.67 -10.83
N ASN A 407 11.87 19.63 -10.92
CA ASN A 407 12.42 18.93 -9.76
C ASN A 407 13.61 19.72 -9.18
N ASN A 408 13.29 20.65 -8.29
CA ASN A 408 14.23 21.60 -7.70
C ASN A 408 14.48 21.31 -6.22
N TYR A 409 15.66 21.66 -5.71
CA TYR A 409 15.88 21.72 -4.27
C TYR A 409 15.02 22.82 -3.65
N ILE A 410 14.16 22.44 -2.70
CA ILE A 410 13.42 23.37 -1.84
C ILE A 410 14.04 23.27 -0.44
N PRO A 411 14.56 24.37 0.14
CA PRO A 411 15.14 24.37 1.48
C PRO A 411 14.14 23.85 2.52
N PRO A 412 14.55 23.09 3.55
CA PRO A 412 13.64 22.49 4.53
C PRO A 412 12.66 23.47 5.20
N GLN A 413 13.09 24.71 5.43
CA GLN A 413 12.25 25.80 5.98
C GLN A 413 11.12 26.25 5.05
N ASP A 414 11.28 26.08 3.73
CA ASP A 414 10.35 26.52 2.69
C ASP A 414 9.42 25.39 2.22
N ARG A 415 9.60 24.15 2.72
CA ARG A 415 8.74 22.98 2.47
C ARG A 415 7.38 23.05 3.20
N GLN A 416 7.14 24.06 4.03
CA GLN A 416 6.01 24.10 4.98
C GLN A 416 4.63 24.40 4.36
N ALA A 417 4.52 24.53 3.04
CA ALA A 417 3.24 24.46 2.35
C ALA A 417 3.03 23.04 1.79
N LYS A 418 2.26 22.22 2.51
CA LYS A 418 1.29 21.34 1.84
C LYS A 418 0.15 22.27 1.42
N PRO A 419 0.04 22.72 0.16
CA PRO A 419 -1.13 23.50 -0.23
C PRO A 419 -2.37 22.61 -0.12
N ASP A 420 -3.54 23.21 0.13
CA ASP A 420 -4.85 22.56 -0.06
C ASP A 420 -5.16 22.31 -1.56
N GLU A 421 -4.12 22.11 -2.39
CA GLU A 421 -4.19 21.83 -3.81
C GLU A 421 -4.72 20.40 -3.96
N THR A 422 -5.91 20.25 -4.53
CA THR A 422 -6.51 18.93 -4.66
C THR A 422 -5.80 18.14 -5.75
N ILE A 423 -5.85 16.80 -5.68
CA ILE A 423 -5.26 15.93 -6.71
C ILE A 423 -5.86 16.23 -8.10
N SER A 424 -7.11 16.71 -8.15
CA SER A 424 -7.75 17.25 -9.37
C SER A 424 -7.05 18.50 -9.93
N ASP A 425 -6.62 19.44 -9.07
CA ASP A 425 -5.90 20.65 -9.49
C ASP A 425 -4.50 20.33 -10.03
N ILE A 426 -3.84 19.33 -9.42
CA ILE A 426 -2.55 18.79 -9.87
C ILE A 426 -2.70 18.16 -11.26
N LEU A 427 -3.68 17.26 -11.45
CA LEU A 427 -3.97 16.62 -12.73
C LEU A 427 -4.32 17.65 -13.82
N LYS A 428 -5.03 18.73 -13.46
CA LYS A 428 -5.34 19.82 -14.38
C LYS A 428 -4.07 20.57 -14.81
N ARG A 429 -3.22 21.00 -13.88
CA ARG A 429 -1.97 21.71 -14.19
C ARG A 429 -0.99 20.85 -14.98
N ILE A 430 -0.95 19.54 -14.74
CA ILE A 430 -0.06 18.66 -15.51
C ILE A 430 -0.57 18.47 -16.94
N ARG A 431 -1.89 18.38 -17.17
CA ARG A 431 -2.47 18.43 -18.53
C ARG A 431 -2.11 19.72 -19.26
N GLU A 432 -2.14 20.86 -18.57
CA GLU A 432 -1.73 22.17 -19.11
C GLU A 432 -0.22 22.26 -19.46
N ILE A 433 0.62 21.36 -18.91
CA ILE A 433 2.07 21.29 -19.18
C ILE A 433 2.41 20.27 -20.28
N ILE A 434 1.62 19.19 -20.40
CA ILE A 434 1.80 18.15 -21.42
C ILE A 434 1.27 18.59 -22.80
N ASP A 435 0.32 19.53 -22.85
CA ASP A 435 -0.22 20.07 -24.10
C ASP A 435 0.87 20.83 -24.91
N PRO A 436 1.25 20.35 -26.11
CA PRO A 436 2.31 20.96 -26.90
C PRO A 436 2.03 22.41 -27.33
N GLU A 437 0.76 22.79 -27.53
CA GLU A 437 0.40 24.12 -28.04
C GLU A 437 0.52 25.22 -26.96
N LEU A 438 0.42 24.86 -25.67
CA LEU A 438 0.55 25.79 -24.55
C LEU A 438 2.00 25.97 -24.07
N ARG A 439 2.89 25.02 -24.37
CA ARG A 439 4.30 25.05 -23.94
C ARG A 439 5.13 26.16 -24.61
N GLU A 440 4.74 26.60 -25.81
CA GLU A 440 5.37 27.77 -26.46
C GLU A 440 4.95 29.12 -25.84
N ALA A 441 3.89 29.17 -25.02
CA ALA A 441 3.27 30.42 -24.59
C ALA A 441 3.88 31.07 -23.33
N ASN A 442 4.82 30.42 -22.63
CA ASN A 442 5.24 30.84 -21.28
C ASN A 442 6.76 31.07 -21.11
N PRO A 443 7.31 32.22 -21.56
CA PRO A 443 8.76 32.47 -21.65
C PRO A 443 9.42 32.98 -20.34
N ALA A 444 8.91 32.57 -19.16
CA ALA A 444 9.13 33.31 -17.90
C ALA A 444 9.92 32.57 -16.79
N ILE A 445 11.08 31.97 -17.09
CA ILE A 445 12.08 31.64 -16.05
C ILE A 445 13.47 32.13 -16.48
N ASN A 446 13.83 33.34 -16.05
CA ASN A 446 15.19 33.84 -16.11
C ASN A 446 15.44 34.87 -14.99
N MET A 447 16.38 34.55 -14.07
CA MET A 447 17.18 35.42 -13.18
C MET A 447 17.30 34.93 -11.72
N GLY A 448 18.52 34.52 -11.35
CA GLY A 448 19.10 34.66 -9.99
C GLY A 448 18.64 33.65 -8.92
N THR A 449 19.50 33.16 -8.00
CA THR A 449 20.93 33.44 -7.74
C THR A 449 21.65 32.20 -7.18
N ARG A 450 22.99 32.23 -7.14
CA ARG A 450 23.87 31.09 -6.80
C ARG A 450 23.66 30.54 -5.38
N ARG A 451 23.55 29.21 -5.28
CA ARG A 451 24.56 28.31 -4.67
C ARG A 451 24.31 26.89 -5.17
N GLU A 452 25.33 26.29 -5.80
CA GLU A 452 25.45 24.88 -6.22
C GLU A 452 24.13 24.16 -6.54
N HIS A 453 23.67 24.24 -7.80
CA HIS A 453 22.45 23.54 -8.25
C HIS A 453 22.65 22.01 -8.17
N PRO A 454 21.91 21.28 -7.31
CA PRO A 454 21.90 19.82 -7.37
C PRO A 454 21.22 19.37 -8.65
N ALA A 455 21.83 18.38 -9.32
CA ALA A 455 21.35 17.84 -10.59
C ALA A 455 19.94 17.26 -10.47
N ILE A 456 19.15 17.38 -11.55
CA ILE A 456 17.86 16.69 -11.66
C ILE A 456 18.07 15.17 -11.72
N LEU A 457 19.18 14.76 -12.35
CA LEU A 457 19.59 13.38 -12.56
C LEU A 457 21.07 13.21 -12.19
N LEU A 458 21.34 12.29 -11.26
CA LEU A 458 22.70 11.82 -10.94
C LEU A 458 22.89 10.39 -11.47
N VAL A 459 24.00 10.13 -12.16
CA VAL A 459 24.28 8.83 -12.80
C VAL A 459 25.70 8.35 -12.54
N ASP A 460 25.84 7.05 -12.25
CA ASP A 460 27.11 6.33 -12.30
C ASP A 460 27.42 5.85 -13.74
N THR A 461 28.64 6.09 -14.22
CA THR A 461 28.99 6.06 -15.66
C THR A 461 28.63 4.75 -16.36
N GLY A 462 27.94 4.84 -17.51
CA GLY A 462 27.74 3.74 -18.46
C GLY A 462 26.44 2.92 -18.31
N LYS A 463 25.45 3.38 -17.54
CA LYS A 463 24.23 2.61 -17.21
C LYS A 463 22.90 3.27 -17.58
N LEU A 464 22.93 4.39 -18.31
CA LEU A 464 21.75 5.16 -18.71
C LEU A 464 21.53 5.09 -20.22
N SER A 465 20.30 4.79 -20.64
CA SER A 465 19.82 4.97 -22.00
C SER A 465 18.66 5.97 -22.00
N ILE A 466 18.71 6.97 -22.88
CA ILE A 466 17.61 7.92 -23.13
C ILE A 466 17.30 7.94 -24.63
N SER A 467 16.04 7.79 -25.00
CA SER A 467 15.57 7.78 -26.40
C SER A 467 14.16 8.38 -26.50
N GLY A 468 14.06 9.70 -26.69
CA GLY A 468 12.78 10.41 -26.65
C GLY A 468 12.45 10.98 -25.25
N GLY A 469 11.31 11.64 -25.12
CA GLY A 469 10.89 12.33 -23.90
C GLY A 469 11.54 13.69 -23.66
N ILE A 470 11.27 14.28 -22.49
CA ILE A 470 11.72 15.61 -22.06
C ILE A 470 12.49 15.50 -20.74
N LEU A 471 13.67 16.10 -20.65
CA LEU A 471 14.45 16.21 -19.42
C LEU A 471 14.91 17.67 -19.23
N GLU A 472 14.33 18.37 -18.25
CA GLU A 472 14.63 19.78 -17.96
C GLU A 472 15.44 19.90 -16.66
N GLY A 473 16.77 20.06 -16.79
CA GLY A 473 17.66 20.32 -15.66
C GLY A 473 19.10 19.91 -15.94
N ALA A 474 19.99 20.16 -14.98
CA ALA A 474 21.38 19.73 -15.07
C ALA A 474 21.53 18.24 -14.76
N VAL A 475 22.31 17.50 -15.56
CA VAL A 475 22.68 16.10 -15.31
C VAL A 475 24.10 16.06 -14.74
N ALA A 476 24.32 15.29 -13.67
CA ALA A 476 25.64 15.08 -13.06
C ALA A 476 26.11 13.63 -13.21
N MET A 477 27.39 13.46 -13.54
CA MET A 477 28.05 12.16 -13.67
C MET A 477 29.12 12.02 -12.59
N THR A 478 29.17 10.89 -11.89
CA THR A 478 30.08 10.68 -10.75
C THR A 478 31.56 10.50 -11.14
N LYS A 479 31.86 10.22 -12.42
CA LYS A 479 33.22 10.12 -12.99
C LYS A 479 33.26 10.62 -14.45
N PRO A 480 34.38 11.20 -14.92
CA PRO A 480 34.57 11.49 -16.34
C PRO A 480 35.14 10.26 -17.06
N GLY A 481 34.33 9.62 -17.90
CA GLY A 481 34.74 8.44 -18.69
C GLY A 481 33.80 8.19 -19.87
N GLN A 482 34.18 8.73 -21.04
CA GLN A 482 33.57 8.52 -22.37
C GLN A 482 32.02 8.49 -22.42
N MET A 483 31.42 9.68 -22.43
CA MET A 483 30.26 9.91 -23.31
C MET A 483 30.77 9.93 -24.76
N GLU A 484 30.02 9.33 -25.69
CA GLU A 484 30.08 9.75 -27.09
C GLU A 484 29.43 11.14 -27.23
N ASP A 485 30.00 11.99 -28.07
CA ASP A 485 29.78 13.45 -28.09
C ASP A 485 28.36 13.85 -28.56
N THR A 486 27.42 13.99 -27.64
CA THR A 486 26.11 14.63 -27.91
C THR A 486 26.20 16.14 -27.74
N ARG A 487 26.41 16.86 -28.85
CA ARG A 487 26.31 18.32 -28.88
C ARG A 487 24.86 18.81 -28.70
N PRO A 488 24.65 20.03 -28.17
CA PRO A 488 23.37 20.45 -27.61
C PRO A 488 22.25 20.65 -28.65
N ILE A 489 21.01 20.47 -28.18
CA ILE A 489 19.78 20.83 -28.88
C ILE A 489 19.81 22.34 -29.22
N PRO A 490 19.37 22.78 -30.44
CA PRO A 490 19.77 24.09 -30.96
C PRO A 490 19.08 25.27 -30.25
N SER A 491 19.87 26.25 -29.80
CA SER A 491 19.39 27.60 -29.54
C SER A 491 19.38 28.42 -30.84
N HIS A 492 18.31 29.18 -31.09
CA HIS A 492 18.23 30.05 -32.27
C HIS A 492 19.24 31.22 -32.24
N SER A 493 19.55 31.72 -33.44
CA SER A 493 20.81 32.39 -33.83
C SER A 493 20.93 33.91 -33.61
N VAL A 494 22.13 34.38 -33.20
CA VAL A 494 22.72 35.73 -33.48
C VAL A 494 24.28 35.56 -33.56
N PRO A 495 25.06 36.28 -34.42
CA PRO A 495 26.27 35.71 -35.04
C PRO A 495 27.68 36.10 -34.53
N GLU A 496 28.62 35.19 -34.83
CA GLU A 496 30.09 35.25 -35.06
C GLU A 496 31.03 36.31 -34.44
N ARG A 497 32.11 35.79 -33.81
CA ARG A 497 33.55 35.91 -34.19
C ARG A 497 34.41 35.16 -33.14
N GLY A 498 35.38 34.28 -33.44
CA GLY A 498 35.82 33.64 -34.69
C GLY A 498 37.23 33.01 -34.51
N LYS A 499 37.57 31.98 -35.30
CA LYS A 499 38.93 31.38 -35.52
C LYS A 499 39.61 30.67 -34.34
N ASP A 500 40.23 29.49 -34.44
CA ASP A 500 40.35 28.40 -35.44
C ASP A 500 40.77 27.13 -34.64
N GLY A 501 40.64 25.85 -35.06
CA GLY A 501 40.19 25.20 -36.30
C GLY A 501 40.49 23.68 -36.27
N ILE A 502 40.68 23.05 -37.45
CA ILE A 502 41.20 21.67 -37.70
C ILE A 502 40.23 20.46 -37.52
N ARG A 503 39.59 20.12 -38.65
CA ARG A 503 39.43 18.79 -39.33
C ARG A 503 38.68 17.58 -38.68
N ASP A 504 37.53 17.31 -39.29
CA ASP A 504 36.85 16.03 -39.60
C ASP A 504 37.78 15.00 -40.33
N PRO A 505 37.44 13.69 -40.58
CA PRO A 505 36.12 13.02 -40.45
C PRO A 505 36.11 11.57 -39.86
N GLY A 506 34.92 10.98 -39.59
CA GLY A 506 34.87 9.52 -39.29
C GLY A 506 33.59 8.80 -38.81
N ASN A 507 32.42 9.00 -39.43
CA ASN A 507 31.24 8.09 -39.43
C ASN A 507 30.52 7.69 -38.10
N LEU A 508 29.32 8.27 -37.97
CA LEU A 508 28.20 7.84 -37.11
C LEU A 508 27.36 6.72 -37.78
N ARG A 509 26.51 6.01 -37.02
CA ARG A 509 25.26 5.42 -37.56
C ARG A 509 24.10 5.43 -36.55
N ILE A 510 23.12 6.28 -36.82
CA ILE A 510 21.76 6.21 -36.27
C ILE A 510 20.96 5.21 -37.11
N GLN A 511 20.05 4.45 -36.49
CA GLN A 511 18.91 3.85 -37.19
C GLN A 511 17.62 4.51 -36.69
N GLU A 512 17.04 5.35 -37.54
CA GLU A 512 15.65 5.76 -37.41
C GLU A 512 14.76 4.65 -37.98
N ARG A 513 13.74 4.23 -37.21
CA ARG A 513 12.46 3.71 -37.68
C ARG A 513 11.38 3.92 -36.64
#